data_AF-A0A424WGH6-F1
#
_entry.id   AF-A0A424WGH6-F1
#
_cell.length_a   1.000
_cell.length_b   1.000
_cell.length_c   1.000
_cell.angle_alpha   90.00
_cell.angle_beta   90.00
_cell.angle_gamma   90.00
#
_symmetry.space_group_name_H-M   'P 1'
#
loop_
_entity.id
_entity.type
_entity.pdbx_description
1 polymer ?
#
loop_
_entity_poly.entity_id
_entity_poly.type
_entity_poly.pdbx_seq_one_letter_code
_entity_poly.pdbx_strand_id
1 'polypeptide(L)'
;MRNRSDPFAPPPKQRTVRLNSLLWILEPLERDAGYLRRKMFGCDAAYLDGLLYLVAADREDPWSGLLVCTSRERHEALLAEFPALRVHPVLGKWLYLPQTDEDFETTAALMARLALARDPRMGVAPRPRSRRRT
;
A
#
# COMPACT_ATOMS: atom_id res chain seq x y z
N MET A 1 -5.96 4.41 46.84
CA MET A 1 -7.38 4.01 46.62
C MET A 1 -7.53 3.57 45.18
N ARG A 2 -7.89 2.30 44.92
CA ARG A 2 -7.99 1.75 43.55
C ARG A 2 -9.29 2.24 42.90
N ASN A 3 -9.17 2.86 41.73
CA ASN A 3 -10.28 3.32 40.91
C ASN A 3 -11.12 2.09 40.51
N ARG A 4 -12.33 1.93 41.07
CA ARG A 4 -13.27 0.89 40.63
C ARG A 4 -13.93 1.43 39.37
N SER A 5 -13.58 0.86 38.22
CA SER A 5 -14.28 1.10 36.96
C SER A 5 -15.78 0.85 37.17
N ASP A 6 -16.60 1.85 36.91
CA ASP A 6 -18.06 1.77 37.01
C ASP A 6 -18.59 0.67 36.08
N PRO A 7 -19.24 -0.39 36.60
CA PRO A 7 -19.73 -1.51 35.79
C PRO A 7 -20.86 -1.12 34.83
N PHE A 8 -21.46 0.07 35.00
CA PHE A 8 -22.50 0.61 34.13
C PHE A 8 -22.01 1.73 33.22
N ALA A 9 -20.71 2.03 33.22
CA ALA A 9 -20.16 2.97 32.25
C ALA A 9 -20.38 2.43 30.82
N PRO A 10 -20.82 3.27 29.88
CA PRO A 10 -20.93 2.86 28.49
C PRO A 10 -19.56 2.36 28.01
N PRO A 11 -19.50 1.30 27.17
CA PRO A 11 -18.24 0.83 26.65
C PRO A 11 -17.50 2.01 26.00
N PRO A 12 -16.17 2.13 26.21
CA PRO A 12 -15.41 3.17 25.55
C PRO A 12 -15.70 3.09 24.05
N LYS A 13 -15.94 4.25 23.41
CA LYS A 13 -16.25 4.32 21.96
C LYS A 13 -15.28 3.41 21.20
N GLN A 14 -15.79 2.27 20.73
CA GLN A 14 -15.01 1.37 19.90
C GLN A 14 -14.66 2.15 18.64
N ARG A 15 -13.39 2.46 18.47
CA ARG A 15 -12.88 2.94 17.19
C ARG A 15 -13.13 1.82 16.19
N THR A 16 -14.10 2.01 15.30
CA THR A 16 -14.28 1.13 14.15
C THR A 16 -12.96 1.11 13.40
N VAL A 17 -12.34 -0.07 13.33
CA VAL A 17 -11.14 -0.27 12.52
C VAL A 17 -11.60 -0.09 11.08
N ARG A 18 -11.30 1.07 10.48
CA ARG A 18 -11.61 1.30 9.07
C ARG A 18 -10.82 0.28 8.26
N LEU A 19 -11.53 -0.67 7.67
CA LEU A 19 -10.95 -1.58 6.69
C LEU A 19 -10.68 -0.78 5.42
N ASN A 20 -9.55 -1.07 4.79
CA ASN A 20 -9.14 -0.43 3.57
C ASN A 20 -9.90 -1.10 2.42
N SER A 21 -10.74 -0.32 1.73
CA SER A 21 -11.65 -0.81 0.69
C SER A 21 -10.91 -1.33 -0.55
N LEU A 22 -9.63 -0.99 -0.70
CA LEU A 22 -8.77 -1.38 -1.82
C LEU A 22 -7.92 -2.62 -1.52
N LEU A 23 -8.19 -3.32 -0.42
CA LEU A 23 -7.46 -4.55 -0.06
C LEU A 23 -7.58 -5.66 -1.11
N TRP A 24 -8.66 -5.67 -1.89
CA TRP A 24 -8.88 -6.62 -2.98
C TRP A 24 -7.71 -6.65 -3.98
N ILE A 25 -7.00 -5.53 -4.16
CA ILE A 25 -5.82 -5.44 -5.05
C ILE A 25 -4.69 -6.34 -4.53
N LEU A 26 -4.61 -6.53 -3.22
CA LEU A 26 -3.54 -7.30 -2.58
C LEU A 26 -3.89 -8.77 -2.38
N GLU A 27 -5.17 -9.14 -2.44
CA GLU A 27 -5.66 -10.52 -2.26
C GLU A 27 -4.96 -11.55 -3.16
N PRO A 28 -4.64 -11.27 -4.44
CA PRO A 28 -3.90 -12.22 -5.28
C PRO A 28 -2.51 -12.54 -4.72
N LEU A 29 -1.87 -11.60 -4.02
CA LEU A 29 -0.54 -11.75 -3.45
C LEU A 29 -0.54 -12.58 -2.17
N GLU A 30 -1.67 -12.66 -1.45
CA GLU A 30 -1.74 -13.34 -0.15
C GLU A 30 -1.44 -14.85 -0.21
N ARG A 31 -1.58 -15.46 -1.39
CA ARG A 31 -1.27 -16.88 -1.61
C ARG A 31 0.22 -17.14 -1.83
N ASP A 32 1.02 -16.11 -2.04
CA ASP A 32 2.44 -16.24 -2.29
C ASP A 32 3.22 -16.41 -0.98
N ALA A 33 4.15 -17.38 -0.94
CA ALA A 33 4.92 -17.69 0.26
C ALA A 33 5.85 -16.54 0.69
N GLY A 34 6.27 -15.68 -0.25
CA GLY A 34 7.09 -14.51 0.00
C GLY A 34 6.27 -13.28 0.42
N TYR A 35 4.94 -13.39 0.47
CA TYR A 35 4.07 -12.26 0.78
C TYR A 35 4.10 -11.86 2.25
N LEU A 36 4.18 -10.56 2.47
CA LEU A 36 3.99 -9.96 3.78
C LEU A 36 3.20 -8.66 3.66
N ARG A 37 2.08 -8.59 4.38
CA ARG A 37 1.31 -7.35 4.54
C ARG A 37 1.78 -6.56 5.75
N ARG A 38 1.98 -5.26 5.60
CA ARG A 38 2.27 -4.34 6.71
C ARG A 38 1.44 -3.06 6.60
N LYS A 39 1.10 -2.49 7.76
CA LYS A 39 0.51 -1.15 7.81
C LYS A 39 1.60 -0.09 7.60
N MET A 40 1.42 0.79 6.63
CA MET A 40 2.32 1.90 6.34
C MET A 40 1.51 3.15 6.00
N PHE A 41 1.77 4.26 6.68
CA PHE A 41 1.03 5.53 6.49
C PHE A 41 -0.49 5.43 6.69
N GLY A 42 -0.95 4.49 7.52
CA GLY A 42 -2.39 4.19 7.68
C GLY A 42 -3.00 3.38 6.54
N CYS A 43 -2.18 2.93 5.59
CA CYS A 43 -2.55 2.15 4.40
C CYS A 43 -1.99 0.73 4.51
N ASP A 44 -2.30 -0.13 3.55
CA ASP A 44 -1.82 -1.52 3.48
C ASP A 44 -0.74 -1.67 2.42
N ALA A 45 0.46 -2.03 2.87
CA ALA A 45 1.63 -2.25 2.03
C ALA A 45 1.86 -3.75 1.82
N ALA A 46 2.03 -4.15 0.57
CA ALA A 46 2.39 -5.49 0.14
C ALA A 46 3.89 -5.58 -0.11
N TYR A 47 4.51 -6.52 0.59
CA TYR A 47 5.90 -6.92 0.38
C TYR A 47 5.92 -8.30 -0.25
N LEU A 48 6.90 -8.52 -1.14
CA LEU A 48 7.25 -9.84 -1.67
C LEU A 48 8.75 -10.01 -1.50
N ASP A 49 9.16 -11.12 -0.91
CA ASP A 49 10.58 -11.48 -0.74
C ASP A 49 11.38 -10.37 0.00
N GLY A 50 10.71 -9.66 0.92
CA GLY A 50 11.28 -8.57 1.70
C GLY A 50 11.34 -7.20 0.99
N LEU A 51 10.95 -7.12 -0.29
CA LEU A 51 10.88 -5.87 -1.06
C LEU A 51 9.46 -5.31 -1.05
N LEU A 52 9.33 -3.98 -1.01
CA LEU A 52 8.03 -3.29 -1.06
C LEU A 52 7.57 -3.12 -2.51
N TYR A 53 6.42 -3.68 -2.88
CA TYR A 53 5.89 -3.63 -4.25
C TYR A 53 4.72 -2.67 -4.40
N LEU A 54 3.68 -2.83 -3.58
CA LEU A 54 2.43 -2.09 -3.73
C LEU A 54 1.96 -1.54 -2.39
N VAL A 55 1.26 -0.42 -2.41
CA VAL A 55 0.52 0.10 -1.25
C VAL A 55 -0.89 0.45 -1.69
N ALA A 56 -1.88 -0.28 -1.18
CA ALA A 56 -3.29 0.05 -1.33
C ALA A 56 -3.64 1.15 -0.31
N ALA A 57 -4.07 2.31 -0.79
CA ALA A 57 -4.32 3.48 0.03
C ALA A 57 -5.77 3.95 -0.16
N ASP A 58 -6.60 3.75 0.86
CA ASP A 58 -8.00 4.19 0.91
C ASP A 58 -8.12 5.38 1.87
N ARG A 59 -7.63 6.52 1.40
CA ARG A 59 -7.51 7.78 2.15
C ARG A 59 -7.91 8.93 1.21
N GLU A 60 -7.89 10.15 1.72
CA GLU A 60 -8.13 11.34 0.90
C GLU A 60 -6.97 11.59 -0.07
N ASP A 61 -7.25 12.26 -1.18
CA ASP A 61 -6.24 12.65 -2.16
C ASP A 61 -5.07 13.39 -1.50
N PRO A 62 -3.83 13.12 -1.91
CA PRO A 62 -3.41 12.26 -3.03
C PRO A 62 -3.10 10.81 -2.63
N TRP A 63 -3.80 10.26 -1.62
CA TRP A 63 -3.59 8.91 -1.09
C TRP A 63 -4.81 8.00 -1.31
N SER A 64 -5.56 8.25 -2.38
CA SER A 64 -6.77 7.50 -2.77
C SER A 64 -6.48 6.66 -4.01
N GLY A 65 -6.00 5.44 -3.83
CA GLY A 65 -5.67 4.55 -4.94
C GLY A 65 -4.52 3.60 -4.63
N LEU A 66 -3.70 3.33 -5.65
CA LEU A 66 -2.61 2.36 -5.57
C LEU A 66 -1.27 3.05 -5.77
N LEU A 67 -0.35 2.87 -4.81
CA LEU A 67 1.04 3.30 -4.99
C LEU A 67 1.86 2.14 -5.50
N VAL A 68 2.60 2.38 -6.58
CA VAL A 68 3.51 1.42 -7.20
C VAL A 68 4.94 1.78 -6.77
N CYS A 69 5.53 0.91 -5.96
CA CYS A 69 6.84 1.13 -5.37
C CYS A 69 7.92 0.72 -6.37
N THR A 70 8.52 1.72 -6.99
CA THR A 70 9.57 1.58 -8.01
C THR A 70 10.68 2.62 -7.78
N SER A 71 11.80 2.52 -8.50
CA SER A 71 12.84 3.55 -8.56
C SER A 71 12.61 4.49 -9.75
N ARG A 72 13.12 5.73 -9.66
CA ARG A 72 12.95 6.75 -10.73
C ARG A 72 13.47 6.30 -12.09
N GLU A 73 14.57 5.54 -12.10
CA GLU A 73 15.18 4.98 -13.30
C GLU A 73 14.23 4.06 -14.08
N ARG A 74 13.21 3.51 -13.42
CA ARG A 74 12.26 2.56 -13.99
C ARG A 74 10.88 3.17 -14.21
N HIS A 75 10.71 4.48 -13.94
CA HIS A 75 9.46 5.20 -14.17
C HIS A 75 9.10 5.24 -15.65
N GLU A 76 10.05 5.60 -16.51
CA GLU A 76 9.80 5.75 -17.95
C GLU A 76 9.22 4.46 -18.57
N ALA A 77 9.82 3.31 -18.27
CA ALA A 77 9.35 2.02 -18.78
C ALA A 77 7.94 1.65 -18.28
N LEU A 78 7.58 2.03 -17.05
CA LEU A 78 6.23 1.77 -16.51
C LEU A 78 5.21 2.78 -17.03
N LEU A 79 5.58 4.06 -17.17
CA LEU A 79 4.70 5.10 -17.70
C LEU A 79 4.39 4.91 -19.19
N ALA A 80 5.35 4.38 -19.96
CA ALA A 80 5.15 4.05 -21.37
C ALA A 80 4.15 2.90 -21.57
N GLU A 81 4.14 1.91 -20.67
CA GLU A 81 3.23 0.76 -20.74
C GLU A 81 1.87 1.05 -20.07
N PHE A 82 1.85 1.85 -19.01
CA PHE A 82 0.67 2.14 -18.21
C PHE A 82 0.45 3.66 -18.09
N PRO A 83 -0.21 4.30 -19.07
CA PRO A 83 -0.40 5.76 -19.08
C PRO A 83 -1.30 6.29 -17.95
N ALA A 84 -2.09 5.42 -17.30
CA ALA A 84 -2.88 5.76 -16.12
C ALA A 84 -2.01 6.02 -14.88
N LEU A 85 -0.78 5.48 -14.85
CA LEU A 85 0.19 5.76 -13.80
C LEU A 85 0.70 7.19 -13.91
N ARG A 86 0.92 7.82 -12.76
CA ARG A 86 1.56 9.14 -12.66
C ARG A 86 2.56 9.16 -11.51
N VAL A 87 3.52 10.08 -11.56
CA VAL A 87 4.42 10.29 -10.44
C VAL A 87 3.62 10.79 -9.24
N HIS A 88 3.78 10.15 -8.08
CA HIS A 88 3.05 10.54 -6.89
C HIS A 88 3.47 11.97 -6.45
N PRO A 89 2.53 12.90 -6.21
CA PRO A 89 2.85 14.31 -5.95
C PRO A 89 3.66 14.53 -4.66
N VAL A 90 3.36 13.78 -3.61
CA VAL A 90 4.11 13.81 -2.33
C VAL A 90 5.35 12.89 -2.36
N LEU A 91 5.18 11.65 -2.83
CA LEU A 91 6.24 10.65 -2.90
C LEU A 91 6.82 10.56 -4.32
N GLY A 92 7.44 11.63 -4.82
CA GLY A 92 7.96 11.74 -6.20
C GLY A 92 9.07 10.75 -6.61
N LYS A 93 9.27 9.68 -5.84
CA LYS A 93 10.07 8.50 -6.19
C LYS A 93 9.21 7.29 -6.59
N TRP A 94 7.92 7.31 -6.26
CA TRP A 94 6.98 6.24 -6.53
C TRP A 94 5.95 6.69 -7.56
N LEU A 95 5.36 5.71 -8.24
CA LEU A 95 4.22 5.94 -9.11
C LEU A 95 2.93 5.75 -8.33
N TYR A 96 1.86 6.31 -8.86
CA TYR A 96 0.54 6.37 -8.27
C TYR A 96 -0.51 6.16 -9.35
N LEU A 97 -1.49 5.33 -9.03
CA LEU A 97 -2.71 5.16 -9.79
C LEU A 97 -3.87 5.70 -8.95
N PRO A 98 -4.48 6.83 -9.34
CA PRO A 98 -5.63 7.38 -8.63
C PRO A 98 -6.84 6.45 -8.73
N GLN A 99 -7.60 6.30 -7.65
CA GLN A 99 -8.85 5.54 -7.63
C GLN A 99 -9.92 6.13 -8.56
N THR A 100 -9.85 7.43 -8.84
CA THR A 100 -10.77 8.14 -9.73
C THR A 100 -10.47 7.92 -11.22
N ASP A 101 -9.41 7.20 -11.55
CA ASP A 101 -9.05 6.89 -12.94
C ASP A 101 -10.01 5.86 -13.53
N GLU A 102 -10.42 6.03 -14.78
CA GLU A 102 -11.41 5.16 -15.44
C GLU A 102 -10.88 3.71 -15.57
N ASP A 103 -9.58 3.56 -15.77
CA ASP A 103 -8.91 2.27 -15.92
C ASP A 103 -8.35 1.74 -14.58
N PHE A 104 -8.82 2.29 -13.45
CA PHE A 104 -8.26 1.98 -12.13
C PHE A 104 -8.25 0.49 -11.82
N GLU A 105 -9.40 -0.17 -11.91
CA GLU A 105 -9.53 -1.58 -11.50
C GLU A 105 -8.66 -2.50 -12.38
N THR A 106 -8.72 -2.28 -13.69
CA THR A 106 -7.94 -3.01 -14.69
C THR A 106 -6.44 -2.82 -14.45
N THR A 107 -5.98 -1.57 -14.32
CA THR A 107 -4.56 -1.26 -14.11
C THR A 107 -4.09 -1.78 -12.75
N ALA A 108 -4.89 -1.65 -11.70
CA ALA A 108 -4.55 -2.18 -10.37
C ALA A 108 -4.39 -3.70 -10.36
N ALA A 109 -5.27 -4.43 -11.04
CA ALA A 109 -5.16 -5.87 -11.19
C ALA A 109 -3.88 -6.26 -11.97
N LEU A 110 -3.52 -5.51 -13.02
CA LEU A 110 -2.26 -5.71 -13.74
C LEU A 110 -1.04 -5.46 -12.86
N MET A 111 -1.05 -4.41 -12.03
CA MET A 111 0.02 -4.13 -11.08
C MET A 111 0.20 -5.28 -10.07
N ALA A 112 -0.90 -5.85 -9.56
CA ALA A 112 -0.86 -7.02 -8.68
C ALA A 112 -0.24 -8.24 -9.38
N ARG A 113 -0.59 -8.49 -10.65
CA ARG A 113 -0.01 -9.58 -11.47
C ARG A 113 1.48 -9.39 -11.71
N LEU A 114 1.90 -8.18 -12.07
CA LEU A 114 3.32 -7.87 -12.29
C LEU A 114 4.12 -7.99 -10.98
N ALA A 115 3.54 -7.62 -9.84
CA ALA A 115 4.17 -7.80 -8.54
C ALA A 115 4.37 -9.29 -8.23
N LEU A 116 3.33 -10.12 -8.42
CA LEU A 116 3.42 -11.59 -8.32
C LEU A 116 4.49 -12.19 -9.23
N ALA A 117 4.68 -11.63 -10.42
CA ALA A 117 5.70 -12.05 -11.37
C ALA A 117 7.12 -11.55 -11.02
N ARG A 118 7.28 -10.80 -9.91
CA ARG A 118 8.53 -10.14 -9.50
C ARG A 118 9.08 -9.26 -10.61
N ASP A 119 8.22 -8.49 -11.28
CA ASP A 119 8.64 -7.59 -12.36
C ASP A 119 9.82 -6.71 -11.87
N PRO A 120 10.96 -6.71 -12.58
CA PRO A 120 12.18 -6.02 -12.14
C PRO A 120 12.03 -4.50 -12.07
N ARG A 121 10.97 -3.95 -12.67
CA ARG A 121 10.63 -2.52 -12.60
C ARG A 121 10.07 -2.13 -11.25
N MET A 122 9.48 -3.06 -10.51
CA MET A 122 8.90 -2.83 -9.19
C MET A 122 9.77 -3.43 -8.08
N GLY A 123 9.39 -3.16 -6.83
CA GLY A 123 10.13 -3.63 -5.68
C GLY A 123 11.17 -2.62 -5.24
N VAL A 124 10.99 -2.08 -4.04
CA VAL A 124 11.94 -1.18 -3.39
C VAL A 124 12.37 -1.80 -2.06
N ALA A 125 13.68 -1.95 -1.88
CA ALA A 125 14.22 -2.40 -0.60
C ALA A 125 13.79 -1.42 0.51
N PRO A 126 13.10 -1.90 1.56
CA PRO A 126 12.79 -1.05 2.69
C PRO A 126 14.09 -0.54 3.29
N ARG A 127 14.21 0.78 3.52
CA ARG A 127 15.36 1.31 4.25
C ARG A 127 15.43 0.62 5.61
N PRO A 128 16.58 0.05 6.02
CA PRO A 128 16.70 -0.55 7.33
C PRO A 128 16.39 0.52 8.38
N ARG A 129 15.35 0.28 9.18
CA ARG A 129 15.08 1.10 10.35
C ARG A 129 16.27 0.92 11.28
N SER A 130 17.12 1.95 11.40
CA SER A 130 18.07 2.04 12.49
C SER A 130 17.31 1.77 13.79
N ARG A 131 17.71 0.73 14.53
CA ARG A 131 17.16 0.43 15.85
C ARG A 131 17.36 1.67 16.70
N ARG A 132 16.30 2.42 16.99
CA ARG A 132 16.32 3.34 18.14
C ARG A 132 16.54 2.48 19.38
N ARG A 133 17.75 2.50 19.92
CA ARG A 133 18.01 2.14 21.32
C ARG A 133 17.37 3.23 22.17
N THR A 134 16.18 2.98 22.70
CA THR A 134 15.74 3.57 23.98
C THR A 134 14.61 2.72 24.54
#